data_AF-A0A836ZTD8-F1
#
_entry.id   AF-A0A836ZTD8-F1
#
_cell.length_a   1.000
_cell.length_b   1.000
_cell.length_c   1.000
_cell.angle_alpha   90.00
_cell.angle_beta   90.00
_cell.angle_gamma   90.00
#
_symmetry.space_group_name_H-M   'P 1'
#
loop_
_entity.id
_entity.type
_entity.pdbx_description
1 polymer ?
#
loop_
_entity_poly.entity_id
_entity_poly.type
_entity_poly.pdbx_seq_one_letter_code
_entity_poly.pdbx_strand_id
1 'polypeptide(L)'
;EAELAQQSKTRFLAAISHDVLQPLNAARLFASALRESHQNNQEQRHLAERVDASLRAAEELLDGLLDVSRLDAGGLRPTVEDFDASALMHELAAQYAPVAASRGLQLQVHVRPIWVRSDRRLLRRVMQNFLANALRYTRQGRIVLGMRGRGPQVELQVWDTGPGIPEHHMRQIFEEFRRYQQPFDWGEQGLGLGLSICQRISRLLDHDLSARSQVGRGSMFSILLPRVAPAPVPPPLPMTAARASPSGDSLAGLRVLCVDKDREILDGMRALLGRWQVEVITASTVDQALERAREQPDLMLVDYHLHDRMDGLDTLDAVQAAAPAPIAGALLTADGRDELKQLARERGYRLLTKPVKPASLRAFLSAHHDAKKR
;
A
#
# COMPACT_ATOMS: atom_id res chain seq x y z
N GLU A 1 -14.46 -3.17 -34.19
CA GLU A 1 -13.70 -2.68 -33.02
C GLU A 1 -14.56 -2.35 -31.81
N ALA A 2 -15.68 -1.61 -31.95
CA ALA A 2 -16.57 -1.28 -30.83
C ALA A 2 -17.18 -2.52 -30.12
N GLU A 3 -17.61 -3.54 -30.86
CA GLU A 3 -18.17 -4.77 -30.27
C GLU A 3 -17.14 -5.63 -29.52
N LEU A 4 -15.89 -5.65 -29.98
CA LEU A 4 -14.77 -6.34 -29.30
C LEU A 4 -14.40 -5.62 -28.00
N ALA A 5 -14.40 -4.29 -28.00
CA ALA A 5 -14.19 -3.49 -26.79
C ALA A 5 -15.34 -3.65 -25.79
N GLN A 6 -16.60 -3.70 -26.26
CA GLN A 6 -17.78 -3.92 -25.42
C GLN A 6 -17.79 -5.32 -24.80
N GLN A 7 -17.48 -6.38 -25.58
CA GLN A 7 -17.38 -7.75 -25.06
C GLN A 7 -16.21 -7.93 -24.10
N SER A 8 -15.08 -7.26 -24.35
CA SER A 8 -13.95 -7.21 -23.41
C SER A 8 -14.37 -6.58 -22.09
N LYS A 9 -15.12 -5.46 -22.13
CA LYS A 9 -15.62 -4.74 -20.95
C LYS A 9 -16.66 -5.53 -20.14
N THR A 10 -17.51 -6.32 -20.80
CA THR A 10 -18.48 -7.18 -20.10
C THR A 10 -17.82 -8.42 -19.48
N ARG A 11 -16.87 -9.07 -20.18
CA ARG A 11 -16.04 -10.14 -19.57
C ARG A 11 -15.17 -9.59 -18.43
N PHE A 12 -14.67 -8.38 -18.58
CA PHE A 12 -13.94 -7.64 -17.55
C PHE A 12 -14.77 -7.52 -16.27
N LEU A 13 -16.00 -6.99 -16.33
CA LEU A 13 -16.85 -6.85 -15.14
C LEU A 13 -17.23 -8.21 -14.49
N ALA A 14 -17.44 -9.23 -15.31
CA ALA A 14 -17.78 -10.58 -14.83
C ALA A 14 -16.60 -11.28 -14.14
N ALA A 15 -15.42 -11.25 -14.76
CA ALA A 15 -14.19 -11.83 -14.20
C ALA A 15 -13.73 -11.08 -12.93
N ILE A 16 -13.86 -9.75 -12.92
CA ILE A 16 -13.61 -8.91 -11.74
C ILE A 16 -14.49 -9.32 -10.57
N SER A 17 -15.79 -9.47 -10.82
CA SER A 17 -16.73 -9.80 -9.75
C SER A 17 -16.36 -11.14 -9.14
N HIS A 18 -16.07 -12.17 -9.94
CA HIS A 18 -15.65 -13.47 -9.46
C HIS A 18 -14.35 -13.41 -8.64
N ASP A 19 -13.32 -12.75 -9.18
CA ASP A 19 -11.98 -12.76 -8.60
C ASP A 19 -11.82 -11.80 -7.41
N VAL A 20 -12.68 -10.77 -7.27
CA VAL A 20 -12.81 -9.96 -6.04
C VAL A 20 -13.61 -10.70 -4.98
N LEU A 21 -14.67 -11.43 -5.37
CA LEU A 21 -15.50 -12.19 -4.44
C LEU A 21 -14.76 -13.38 -3.84
N GLN A 22 -13.81 -13.98 -4.55
CA GLN A 22 -13.09 -15.17 -4.10
C GLN A 22 -12.21 -14.94 -2.84
N PRO A 23 -11.32 -13.92 -2.77
CA PRO A 23 -10.60 -13.59 -1.55
C PRO A 23 -11.53 -13.13 -0.42
N LEU A 24 -12.62 -12.42 -0.74
CA LEU A 24 -13.62 -12.06 0.28
C LEU A 24 -14.35 -13.28 0.84
N ASN A 25 -14.70 -14.25 0.00
CA ASN A 25 -15.28 -15.51 0.44
C ASN A 25 -14.30 -16.32 1.29
N ALA A 26 -13.02 -16.35 0.92
CA ALA A 26 -11.96 -16.97 1.72
C ALA A 26 -11.80 -16.27 3.08
N ALA A 27 -11.77 -14.93 3.13
CA ALA A 27 -11.75 -14.15 4.36
C ALA A 27 -12.94 -14.50 5.26
N ARG A 28 -14.15 -14.60 4.68
CA ARG A 28 -15.37 -15.00 5.39
C ARG A 28 -15.26 -16.41 5.97
N LEU A 29 -14.76 -17.38 5.21
CA LEU A 29 -14.57 -18.75 5.69
C LEU A 29 -13.55 -18.83 6.85
N PHE A 30 -12.42 -18.13 6.74
CA PHE A 30 -11.43 -18.09 7.83
C PHE A 30 -11.94 -17.35 9.05
N ALA A 31 -12.74 -16.29 8.87
CA ALA A 31 -13.38 -15.58 9.97
C ALA A 31 -14.44 -16.46 10.68
N SER A 32 -15.23 -17.25 9.94
CA SER A 32 -16.14 -18.24 10.54
C SER A 32 -15.39 -19.31 11.32
N ALA A 33 -14.34 -19.90 10.74
CA ALA A 33 -13.49 -20.86 11.43
C ALA A 33 -12.83 -20.25 12.69
N LEU A 34 -12.42 -18.99 12.63
CA LEU A 34 -11.85 -18.26 13.77
C LEU A 34 -12.88 -18.09 14.91
N ARG A 35 -14.15 -17.86 14.57
CA ARG A 35 -15.25 -17.76 15.55
C ARG A 35 -15.58 -19.09 16.22
N GLU A 36 -15.44 -20.20 15.50
CA GLU A 36 -15.70 -21.56 16.00
C GLU A 36 -14.49 -22.17 16.73
N SER A 37 -13.30 -21.59 16.57
CA SER A 37 -12.09 -22.04 17.25
C SER A 37 -12.13 -21.73 18.75
N HIS A 38 -12.20 -22.78 19.57
CA HIS A 38 -12.13 -22.69 21.02
C HIS A 38 -10.75 -23.14 21.54
N GLN A 39 -10.13 -22.31 22.38
CA GLN A 39 -9.00 -22.64 23.27
C GLN A 39 -7.60 -22.85 22.64
N ASN A 40 -7.40 -22.68 21.33
CA ASN A 40 -6.06 -22.75 20.72
C ASN A 40 -5.57 -21.40 20.17
N ASN A 41 -4.75 -20.69 20.97
CA ASN A 41 -4.18 -19.39 20.60
C ASN A 41 -3.32 -19.41 19.32
N GLN A 42 -2.69 -20.54 18.98
CA GLN A 42 -1.86 -20.63 17.76
C GLN A 42 -2.75 -20.76 16.52
N GLU A 43 -3.77 -21.60 16.58
CA GLU A 43 -4.74 -21.79 15.50
C GLU A 43 -5.53 -20.50 15.22
N GLN A 44 -5.97 -19.80 16.27
CA GLN A 44 -6.65 -18.51 16.14
C GLN A 44 -5.75 -17.45 15.48
N ARG A 45 -4.46 -17.39 15.83
CA ARG A 45 -3.50 -16.49 15.17
C ARG A 45 -3.33 -16.84 13.70
N HIS A 46 -3.15 -18.11 13.39
CA HIS A 46 -3.01 -18.57 12.01
C HIS A 46 -4.26 -18.28 11.17
N LEU A 47 -5.47 -18.52 11.70
CA LEU A 47 -6.73 -18.19 11.01
C LEU A 47 -6.89 -16.68 10.80
N ALA A 48 -6.54 -15.86 11.79
CA ALA A 48 -6.54 -14.40 11.67
C ALA A 48 -5.53 -13.91 10.60
N GLU A 49 -4.34 -14.50 10.53
CA GLU A 49 -3.35 -14.22 9.48
C GLU A 49 -3.90 -14.57 8.09
N ARG A 50 -4.67 -15.65 7.96
CA ARG A 50 -5.32 -16.02 6.69
C ARG A 50 -6.48 -15.10 6.30
N VAL A 51 -7.24 -14.58 7.26
CA VAL A 51 -8.23 -13.51 7.02
C VAL A 51 -7.53 -12.26 6.48
N ASP A 52 -6.49 -11.78 7.16
CA ASP A 52 -5.71 -10.60 6.77
C ASP A 52 -5.06 -10.78 5.39
N ALA A 53 -4.48 -11.95 5.10
CA ALA A 53 -3.92 -12.25 3.78
C ALA A 53 -4.99 -12.20 2.67
N SER A 54 -6.20 -12.71 2.95
CA SER A 54 -7.30 -12.70 1.98
C SER A 54 -7.84 -11.28 1.75
N LEU A 55 -7.96 -10.46 2.80
CA LEU A 55 -8.35 -9.05 2.67
C LEU A 55 -7.31 -8.24 1.89
N ARG A 56 -6.02 -8.42 2.17
CA ARG A 56 -4.93 -7.78 1.39
C ARG A 56 -4.97 -8.17 -0.07
N ALA A 57 -5.25 -9.44 -0.38
CA ALA A 57 -5.43 -9.87 -1.75
C ALA A 57 -6.60 -9.12 -2.40
N ALA A 58 -7.76 -9.01 -1.74
CA ALA A 58 -8.89 -8.23 -2.26
C ALA A 58 -8.55 -6.74 -2.47
N GLU A 59 -7.82 -6.13 -1.53
CA GLU A 59 -7.34 -4.73 -1.63
C GLU A 59 -6.43 -4.53 -2.86
N GLU A 60 -5.43 -5.40 -3.06
CA GLU A 60 -4.54 -5.32 -4.23
C GLU A 60 -5.30 -5.40 -5.56
N LEU A 61 -6.35 -6.23 -5.62
CA LEU A 61 -7.21 -6.35 -6.80
C LEU A 61 -8.01 -5.07 -7.04
N LEU A 62 -8.66 -4.53 -6.00
CA LEU A 62 -9.43 -3.29 -6.08
C LEU A 62 -8.55 -2.11 -6.47
N ASP A 63 -7.37 -1.96 -5.86
CA ASP A 63 -6.40 -0.93 -6.20
C ASP A 63 -5.97 -1.04 -7.66
N GLY A 64 -5.71 -2.26 -8.15
CA GLY A 64 -5.38 -2.51 -9.55
C GLY A 64 -6.49 -2.08 -10.52
N LEU A 65 -7.75 -2.36 -10.17
CA LEU A 65 -8.91 -2.01 -10.98
C LEU A 65 -9.19 -0.50 -11.01
N LEU A 66 -9.07 0.16 -9.86
CA LEU A 66 -9.20 1.61 -9.77
C LEU A 66 -8.11 2.30 -10.59
N ASP A 67 -6.90 1.74 -10.63
CA ASP A 67 -5.84 2.26 -11.47
C ASP A 67 -6.12 2.13 -12.96
N VAL A 68 -6.58 0.95 -13.40
CA VAL A 68 -6.98 0.76 -14.81
C VAL A 68 -8.07 1.75 -15.17
N SER A 69 -9.10 1.91 -14.33
CA SER A 69 -10.18 2.86 -14.56
C SER A 69 -9.71 4.32 -14.60
N ARG A 70 -8.79 4.74 -13.72
CA ARG A 70 -8.25 6.11 -13.70
C ARG A 70 -7.33 6.38 -14.89
N LEU A 71 -6.56 5.38 -15.33
CA LEU A 71 -5.69 5.45 -16.50
C LEU A 71 -6.52 5.52 -17.80
N ASP A 72 -7.58 4.73 -17.93
CA ASP A 72 -8.47 4.73 -19.09
C ASP A 72 -9.29 6.03 -19.23
N ALA A 73 -9.69 6.62 -18.10
CA ALA A 73 -10.41 7.89 -18.10
C ALA A 73 -9.51 9.12 -18.34
N GLY A 74 -8.18 8.93 -18.49
CA GLY A 74 -7.22 10.04 -18.60
C GLY A 74 -7.13 10.92 -17.34
N GLY A 75 -7.70 10.48 -16.21
CA GLY A 75 -7.79 11.25 -14.98
C GLY A 75 -6.51 11.26 -14.14
N LEU A 76 -5.54 10.42 -14.48
CA LEU A 76 -4.27 10.32 -13.77
C LEU A 76 -3.22 11.24 -14.40
N ARG A 77 -2.94 12.38 -13.76
CA ARG A 77 -1.85 13.29 -14.16
C ARG A 77 -0.56 12.92 -13.41
N PRO A 78 0.55 12.60 -14.11
CA PRO A 78 1.84 12.36 -13.45
C PRO A 78 2.37 13.61 -12.77
N THR A 79 2.88 13.46 -11.55
CA THR A 79 3.66 14.49 -10.87
C THR A 79 5.14 14.14 -11.06
N VAL A 80 5.75 14.64 -12.13
CA VAL A 80 7.14 14.35 -12.47
C VAL A 80 8.08 15.21 -11.64
N GLU A 81 8.99 14.56 -10.91
CA GLU A 81 9.98 15.18 -10.04
C GLU A 81 11.37 14.55 -10.23
N ASP A 82 12.42 15.27 -9.78
CA ASP A 82 13.79 14.76 -9.75
C ASP A 82 14.07 14.15 -8.36
N PHE A 83 14.42 12.86 -8.30
CA PHE A 83 14.68 12.17 -7.04
C PHE A 83 15.74 11.07 -7.15
N ASP A 84 16.33 10.66 -6.03
CA ASP A 84 17.23 9.50 -5.98
C ASP A 84 16.44 8.18 -6.04
N ALA A 85 16.54 7.47 -7.17
CA ALA A 85 15.88 6.19 -7.36
C ALA A 85 16.44 5.09 -6.44
N SER A 86 17.65 5.25 -5.91
CA SER A 86 18.23 4.27 -4.98
C SER A 86 17.42 4.19 -3.68
N ALA A 87 16.92 5.33 -3.17
CA ALA A 87 16.08 5.37 -1.98
C ALA A 87 14.78 4.59 -2.17
N LEU A 88 14.12 4.75 -3.33
CA LEU A 88 12.93 4.00 -3.68
C LEU A 88 13.19 2.49 -3.70
N MET A 89 14.30 2.05 -4.29
CA MET A 89 14.66 0.63 -4.36
C MET A 89 14.93 0.02 -2.97
N HIS A 90 15.58 0.76 -2.07
CA HIS A 90 15.79 0.33 -0.69
C HIS A 90 14.50 0.27 0.11
N GLU A 91 13.61 1.26 -0.03
CA GLU A 91 12.28 1.25 0.62
C GLU A 91 11.46 0.03 0.21
N LEU A 92 11.45 -0.30 -1.08
CA LEU A 92 10.78 -1.49 -1.59
C LEU A 92 11.43 -2.77 -1.07
N ALA A 93 12.76 -2.86 -1.08
CA ALA A 93 13.45 -4.01 -0.54
C ALA A 93 13.12 -4.25 0.94
N ALA A 94 13.16 -3.19 1.75
CA ALA A 94 12.80 -3.26 3.17
C ALA A 94 11.34 -3.70 3.38
N GLN A 95 10.42 -3.22 2.53
CA GLN A 95 9.01 -3.60 2.59
C GLN A 95 8.79 -5.09 2.29
N TYR A 96 9.51 -5.66 1.32
CA TYR A 96 9.31 -7.05 0.87
C TYR A 96 10.26 -8.07 1.50
N ALA A 97 11.30 -7.63 2.23
CA ALA A 97 12.24 -8.52 2.90
C ALA A 97 11.57 -9.52 3.87
N PRO A 98 10.59 -9.14 4.72
CA PRO A 98 9.91 -10.10 5.58
C PRO A 98 9.12 -11.17 4.80
N VAL A 99 8.52 -10.79 3.67
CA VAL A 99 7.76 -11.70 2.80
C VAL A 99 8.68 -12.68 2.08
N ALA A 100 9.84 -12.20 1.60
CA ALA A 100 10.86 -13.07 1.02
C ALA A 100 11.39 -14.06 2.07
N ALA A 101 11.70 -13.59 3.28
CA ALA A 101 12.21 -14.40 4.36
C ALA A 101 11.22 -15.47 4.83
N SER A 102 9.92 -15.15 4.96
CA SER A 102 8.90 -16.14 5.32
C SER A 102 8.72 -17.24 4.29
N ARG A 103 9.09 -16.97 3.02
CA ARG A 103 9.12 -17.96 1.93
C ARG A 103 10.49 -18.60 1.70
N GLY A 104 11.50 -18.31 2.54
CA GLY A 104 12.86 -18.84 2.39
C GLY A 104 13.61 -18.33 1.15
N LEU A 105 13.19 -17.19 0.59
CA LEU A 105 13.81 -16.56 -0.58
C LEU A 105 14.84 -15.51 -0.15
N GLN A 106 15.94 -15.43 -0.89
CA GLN A 106 16.95 -14.38 -0.69
C GLN A 106 16.58 -13.14 -1.50
N LEU A 107 16.35 -12.01 -0.83
CA LEU A 107 16.16 -10.71 -1.49
C LEU A 107 17.48 -9.90 -1.41
N GLN A 108 18.06 -9.59 -2.56
CA GLN A 108 19.31 -8.83 -2.66
C GLN A 108 19.10 -7.51 -3.38
N VAL A 109 19.83 -6.48 -2.95
CA VAL A 109 19.74 -5.13 -3.51
C VAL A 109 21.12 -4.70 -3.99
N HIS A 110 21.23 -4.38 -5.28
CA HIS A 110 22.45 -3.91 -5.92
C HIS A 110 22.17 -2.58 -6.60
N VAL A 111 22.16 -1.52 -5.79
CA VAL A 111 21.85 -0.16 -6.25
C VAL A 111 22.90 0.82 -5.78
N ARG A 112 23.04 1.92 -6.52
CA ARG A 112 23.88 3.07 -6.18
C ARG A 112 23.04 4.34 -6.34
N PRO A 113 23.35 5.44 -5.63
CA PRO A 113 22.65 6.71 -5.79
C PRO A 113 22.63 7.16 -7.25
N ILE A 114 21.44 7.27 -7.83
CA ILE A 114 21.23 7.75 -9.20
C ILE A 114 19.95 8.59 -9.20
N TRP A 115 20.11 9.85 -9.58
CA TRP A 115 19.02 10.78 -9.74
C TRP A 115 18.31 10.56 -11.06
N VAL A 116 16.98 10.58 -10.99
CA VAL A 116 16.10 10.33 -12.13
C VAL A 116 14.97 11.34 -12.16
N ARG A 117 14.40 11.55 -13.35
CA ARG A 117 13.20 12.37 -13.54
C ARG A 117 12.02 11.47 -13.86
N SER A 118 11.07 11.37 -12.93
CA SER A 118 9.87 10.53 -13.09
C SER A 118 8.81 10.87 -12.03
N ASP A 119 7.64 10.23 -12.09
CA ASP A 119 6.69 10.21 -10.98
C ASP A 119 7.07 9.07 -10.02
N ARG A 120 7.55 9.43 -8.83
CA ARG A 120 8.03 8.46 -7.82
C ARG A 120 6.96 7.46 -7.41
N ARG A 121 5.69 7.88 -7.33
CA ARG A 121 4.57 7.02 -6.90
C ARG A 121 4.24 6.00 -7.97
N LEU A 122 4.17 6.42 -9.23
CA LEU A 122 3.89 5.52 -10.34
C LEU A 122 5.05 4.57 -10.61
N LEU A 123 6.29 5.04 -10.49
CA LEU A 123 7.46 4.20 -10.59
C LEU A 123 7.51 3.15 -9.47
N ARG A 124 7.20 3.54 -8.22
CA ARG A 124 7.05 2.62 -7.09
C ARG A 124 6.10 1.48 -7.42
N ARG A 125 4.95 1.80 -8.03
CA ARG A 125 3.93 0.82 -8.38
C ARG A 125 4.39 -0.18 -9.43
N VAL A 126 5.10 0.28 -10.46
CA VAL A 126 5.73 -0.61 -11.47
C VAL A 126 6.68 -1.59 -10.79
N MET A 127 7.56 -1.10 -9.93
CA MET A 127 8.53 -1.94 -9.23
C MET A 127 7.89 -2.90 -8.22
N GLN A 128 6.81 -2.49 -7.55
CA GLN A 128 6.00 -3.37 -6.69
C GLN A 128 5.39 -4.53 -7.47
N ASN A 129 4.82 -4.26 -8.64
CA ASN A 129 4.27 -5.32 -9.50
C ASN A 129 5.34 -6.31 -9.96
N PHE A 130 6.53 -5.83 -10.32
CA PHE A 130 7.66 -6.71 -10.68
C PHE A 130 8.11 -7.56 -9.50
N LEU A 131 8.27 -6.98 -8.30
CA LEU A 131 8.62 -7.69 -7.08
C LEU A 131 7.57 -8.72 -6.65
N ALA A 132 6.29 -8.34 -6.70
CA ALA A 132 5.18 -9.22 -6.36
C ALA A 132 5.15 -10.45 -7.29
N ASN A 133 5.37 -10.24 -8.60
CA ASN A 133 5.50 -11.35 -9.54
C ASN A 133 6.72 -12.22 -9.24
N ALA A 134 7.89 -11.63 -8.96
CA ALA A 134 9.09 -12.38 -8.61
C ALA A 134 8.89 -13.26 -7.36
N LEU A 135 8.27 -12.71 -6.30
CA LEU A 135 7.94 -13.42 -5.06
C LEU A 135 6.85 -14.48 -5.24
N ARG A 136 5.91 -14.26 -6.16
CA ARG A 136 4.83 -15.19 -6.47
C ARG A 136 5.36 -16.43 -7.20
N TYR A 137 6.23 -16.24 -8.19
CA TYR A 137 6.66 -17.32 -9.08
C TYR A 137 7.98 -18.00 -8.67
N THR A 138 8.80 -17.36 -7.85
CA THR A 138 10.04 -17.97 -7.34
C THR A 138 9.74 -18.78 -6.09
N ARG A 139 9.89 -20.12 -6.16
CA ARG A 139 9.71 -20.99 -4.99
C ARG A 139 10.95 -21.09 -4.12
N GLN A 140 12.11 -21.15 -4.75
CA GLN A 140 13.40 -21.30 -4.11
C GLN A 140 14.42 -20.49 -4.90
N GLY A 141 15.44 -19.97 -4.20
CA GLY A 141 16.50 -19.18 -4.79
C GLY A 141 16.44 -17.72 -4.37
N ARG A 142 16.57 -16.80 -5.33
CA ARG A 142 16.79 -15.38 -5.03
C ARG A 142 16.05 -14.43 -5.95
N ILE A 143 15.80 -13.25 -5.43
CA ILE A 143 15.28 -12.09 -6.14
C ILE A 143 16.30 -10.97 -6.00
N VAL A 144 16.63 -10.30 -7.11
CA VAL A 144 17.62 -9.22 -7.11
C VAL A 144 17.00 -7.93 -7.64
N LEU A 145 17.01 -6.90 -6.81
CA LEU A 145 16.74 -5.52 -7.20
C LEU A 145 18.04 -4.88 -7.68
N GLY A 146 18.04 -4.38 -8.92
CA GLY A 146 19.23 -3.84 -9.56
C GLY A 146 18.97 -2.49 -10.22
N MET A 147 20.03 -1.67 -10.32
CA MET A 147 20.02 -0.44 -11.10
C MET A 147 21.23 -0.41 -12.03
N ARG A 148 21.00 -0.14 -13.32
CA ARG A 148 22.08 -0.05 -14.33
C ARG A 148 22.02 1.29 -15.05
N GLY A 149 23.10 2.05 -14.98
CA GLY A 149 23.25 3.26 -15.79
C GLY A 149 23.43 2.88 -17.27
N ARG A 150 22.69 3.54 -18.15
CA ARG A 150 22.70 3.39 -19.61
C ARG A 150 22.90 4.77 -20.23
N GLY A 151 24.10 5.34 -20.07
CA GLY A 151 24.40 6.70 -20.53
C GLY A 151 23.46 7.75 -19.90
N PRO A 152 22.62 8.44 -20.69
CA PRO A 152 21.66 9.43 -20.20
C PRO A 152 20.41 8.83 -19.53
N GLN A 153 20.32 7.50 -19.46
CA GLN A 153 19.20 6.80 -18.84
C GLN A 153 19.69 5.89 -17.71
N VAL A 154 18.76 5.44 -16.89
CA VAL A 154 18.97 4.37 -15.93
C VAL A 154 17.88 3.33 -16.09
N GLU A 155 18.27 2.06 -15.95
CA GLU A 155 17.40 0.91 -16.04
C GLU A 155 17.22 0.33 -14.63
N LEU A 156 16.01 0.41 -14.07
CA LEU A 156 15.65 -0.31 -12.84
C LEU A 156 15.27 -1.73 -13.22
N GLN A 157 15.78 -2.72 -12.49
CA GLN A 157 15.61 -4.14 -12.82
C GLN A 157 15.14 -4.93 -11.59
N VAL A 158 14.25 -5.89 -11.82
CA VAL A 158 13.93 -6.97 -10.88
C VAL A 158 14.28 -8.29 -11.56
N TRP A 159 15.17 -9.06 -10.96
CA TRP A 159 15.55 -10.39 -11.41
C TRP A 159 14.98 -11.44 -10.46
N ASP A 160 14.53 -12.55 -11.01
CA ASP A 160 14.05 -13.70 -10.27
C ASP A 160 14.70 -14.98 -10.80
N THR A 161 14.80 -16.01 -9.95
CA THR A 161 15.25 -17.35 -10.32
C THR A 161 14.07 -18.33 -10.44
N GLY A 162 12.90 -17.84 -10.83
CA GLY A 162 11.69 -18.62 -10.98
C GLY A 162 11.70 -19.55 -12.21
N PRO A 163 10.53 -20.09 -12.60
CA PRO A 163 10.42 -21.03 -13.71
C PRO A 163 10.73 -20.44 -15.08
N GLY A 164 10.79 -19.11 -15.20
CA GLY A 164 10.92 -18.40 -16.46
C GLY A 164 9.66 -18.47 -17.34
N ILE A 165 9.69 -17.78 -18.46
CA ILE A 165 8.57 -17.57 -19.39
C ILE A 165 9.03 -17.98 -20.78
N PRO A 166 8.30 -18.86 -21.49
CA PRO A 166 8.61 -19.22 -22.87
C PRO A 166 8.54 -18.03 -23.82
N GLU A 167 9.40 -18.01 -24.83
CA GLU A 167 9.53 -16.89 -25.77
C GLU A 167 8.22 -16.55 -26.50
N HIS A 168 7.42 -17.57 -26.87
CA HIS A 168 6.13 -17.37 -27.52
C HIS A 168 5.08 -16.67 -26.64
N HIS A 169 5.23 -16.72 -25.32
CA HIS A 169 4.39 -15.98 -24.38
C HIS A 169 4.95 -14.62 -24.00
N MET A 170 6.23 -14.33 -24.26
CA MET A 170 6.89 -13.08 -23.88
C MET A 170 6.17 -11.84 -24.44
N ARG A 171 5.58 -11.94 -25.64
CA ARG A 171 4.81 -10.85 -26.26
C ARG A 171 3.44 -10.63 -25.61
N GLN A 172 2.87 -11.65 -24.98
CA GLN A 172 1.52 -11.64 -24.42
C GLN A 172 1.49 -11.32 -22.92
N ILE A 173 2.64 -11.25 -22.24
CA ILE A 173 2.70 -11.04 -20.78
C ILE A 173 2.15 -9.68 -20.32
N PHE A 174 2.07 -8.71 -21.23
CA PHE A 174 1.51 -7.39 -20.94
C PHE A 174 0.05 -7.26 -21.36
N GLU A 175 -0.52 -8.28 -22.03
CA GLU A 175 -1.94 -8.32 -22.33
C GLU A 175 -2.73 -8.54 -21.04
N GLU A 176 -3.84 -7.82 -20.92
CA GLU A 176 -4.73 -7.92 -19.75
C GLU A 176 -5.34 -9.33 -19.67
N PHE A 177 -5.40 -9.88 -18.45
CA PHE A 177 -6.04 -11.17 -18.15
C PHE A 177 -5.43 -12.38 -18.88
N ARG A 178 -4.31 -12.20 -19.57
CA ARG A 178 -3.54 -13.28 -20.20
C ARG A 178 -2.60 -13.88 -19.17
N ARG A 179 -2.97 -15.07 -18.70
CA ARG A 179 -2.10 -15.91 -17.89
C ARG A 179 -1.54 -17.03 -18.74
N TYR A 180 -0.25 -17.30 -18.60
CA TYR A 180 0.30 -18.54 -19.07
C TYR A 180 -0.15 -19.65 -18.10
N GLN A 181 -1.09 -20.49 -18.54
CA GLN A 181 -1.49 -21.69 -17.79
C GLN A 181 -0.36 -22.71 -17.88
N GLN A 182 0.58 -22.67 -16.94
CA GLN A 182 1.26 -23.90 -16.58
C GLN A 182 0.31 -24.76 -15.73
N PRO A 183 0.36 -26.09 -15.85
CA PRO A 183 -0.40 -27.02 -15.00
C PRO A 183 0.21 -27.09 -13.59
N PHE A 184 0.36 -25.93 -12.94
CA PHE A 184 0.86 -25.84 -11.58
C PHE A 184 -0.25 -25.36 -10.67
N ASP A 185 -0.73 -26.32 -9.90
CA ASP A 185 -1.87 -26.27 -9.00
C ASP A 185 -1.54 -25.52 -7.69
N TRP A 186 -1.41 -24.18 -7.72
CA TRP A 186 -1.03 -23.43 -6.52
C TRP A 186 -1.78 -22.10 -6.34
N GLY A 187 -2.91 -22.17 -5.65
CA GLY A 187 -3.25 -21.40 -4.42
C GLY A 187 -3.43 -19.87 -4.42
N GLU A 188 -2.71 -19.08 -5.21
CA GLU A 188 -2.82 -17.60 -5.17
C GLU A 188 -3.02 -17.05 -6.59
N GLN A 189 -4.30 -16.96 -6.98
CA GLN A 189 -4.74 -16.48 -8.28
C GLN A 189 -4.69 -14.94 -8.30
N GLY A 190 -3.72 -14.35 -9.01
CA GLY A 190 -3.75 -12.93 -9.36
C GLY A 190 -4.49 -12.68 -10.68
N LEU A 191 -5.15 -11.52 -10.82
CA LEU A 191 -5.96 -11.11 -12.00
C LEU A 191 -5.21 -11.05 -13.35
N GLY A 192 -3.88 -11.19 -13.37
CA GLY A 192 -3.09 -10.97 -14.59
C GLY A 192 -3.03 -9.50 -15.03
N LEU A 193 -3.34 -8.57 -14.13
CA LEU A 193 -3.35 -7.12 -14.40
C LEU A 193 -2.03 -6.42 -14.07
N GLY A 194 -1.14 -7.05 -13.29
CA GLY A 194 0.06 -6.36 -12.79
C GLY A 194 0.95 -5.81 -13.90
N LEU A 195 1.23 -6.61 -14.93
CA LEU A 195 2.10 -6.19 -16.04
C LEU A 195 1.40 -5.25 -17.03
N SER A 196 0.08 -5.38 -17.23
CA SER A 196 -0.67 -4.44 -18.08
C SER A 196 -0.77 -3.05 -17.42
N ILE A 197 -0.94 -2.98 -16.09
CA ILE A 197 -0.83 -1.74 -15.32
C ILE A 197 0.57 -1.13 -15.48
N CYS A 198 1.63 -1.95 -15.37
CA CYS A 198 2.98 -1.46 -15.63
C CYS A 198 3.11 -0.85 -17.02
N GLN A 199 2.58 -1.52 -18.06
CA GLN A 199 2.66 -1.03 -19.43
C GLN A 199 1.91 0.29 -19.64
N ARG A 200 0.75 0.46 -18.99
CA ARG A 200 -0.01 1.72 -19.03
C ARG A 200 0.73 2.86 -18.32
N ILE A 201 1.29 2.60 -17.14
CA ILE A 201 2.13 3.56 -16.41
C ILE A 201 3.35 3.95 -17.24
N SER A 202 4.01 2.98 -17.86
CA SER A 202 5.15 3.20 -18.74
C SER A 202 4.83 4.12 -19.91
N ARG A 203 3.69 3.91 -20.59
CA ARG A 203 3.22 4.81 -21.65
C ARG A 203 2.88 6.20 -21.14
N LEU A 204 2.26 6.30 -19.96
CA LEU A 204 1.91 7.58 -19.35
C LEU A 204 3.16 8.41 -18.96
N LEU A 205 4.22 7.74 -18.51
CA LEU A 205 5.48 8.37 -18.10
C LEU A 205 6.49 8.53 -19.24
N ASP A 206 6.20 7.98 -20.43
CA ASP A 206 7.15 7.86 -21.53
C ASP A 206 8.45 7.15 -21.08
N HIS A 207 8.30 5.98 -20.47
CA HIS A 207 9.38 5.15 -19.95
C HIS A 207 9.29 3.75 -20.54
N ASP A 208 10.36 3.23 -21.13
CA ASP A 208 10.31 1.92 -21.80
C ASP A 208 10.31 0.76 -20.80
N LEU A 209 9.38 -0.18 -20.95
CA LEU A 209 9.45 -1.47 -20.27
C LEU A 209 10.20 -2.50 -21.12
N SER A 210 10.96 -3.34 -20.44
CA SER A 210 11.57 -4.53 -21.04
C SER A 210 11.39 -5.75 -20.15
N ALA A 211 11.36 -6.92 -20.76
CA ALA A 211 11.38 -8.19 -20.07
C ALA A 211 12.29 -9.16 -20.81
N ARG A 212 13.05 -9.96 -20.05
CA ARG A 212 13.86 -11.06 -20.55
C ARG A 212 13.61 -12.26 -19.67
N SER A 213 13.43 -13.44 -20.25
CA SER A 213 13.22 -14.64 -19.46
C SER A 213 13.75 -15.86 -20.19
N GLN A 214 14.17 -16.85 -19.43
CA GLN A 214 14.59 -18.14 -19.95
C GLN A 214 13.97 -19.22 -19.07
N VAL A 215 13.28 -20.18 -19.71
CA VAL A 215 12.63 -21.30 -19.01
C VAL A 215 13.67 -22.05 -18.15
N GLY A 216 13.33 -22.26 -16.88
CA GLY A 216 14.17 -22.90 -15.87
C GLY A 216 15.28 -22.02 -15.27
N ARG A 217 15.44 -20.77 -15.72
CA ARG A 217 16.46 -19.84 -15.22
C ARG A 217 15.91 -18.55 -14.63
N GLY A 218 14.61 -18.31 -14.76
CA GLY A 218 13.90 -17.16 -14.22
C GLY A 218 13.76 -16.02 -15.21
N SER A 219 13.33 -14.87 -14.69
CA SER A 219 13.01 -13.70 -15.50
C SER A 219 13.66 -12.42 -14.97
N MET A 220 13.73 -11.42 -15.84
CA MET A 220 14.13 -10.07 -15.54
C MET A 220 13.11 -9.12 -16.14
N PHE A 221 12.56 -8.24 -15.31
CA PHE A 221 11.70 -7.15 -15.73
C PHE A 221 12.40 -5.82 -15.45
N SER A 222 12.32 -4.88 -16.39
CA SER A 222 12.94 -3.58 -16.24
C SER A 222 12.10 -2.43 -16.78
N ILE A 223 12.38 -1.24 -16.25
CA ILE A 223 11.88 0.04 -16.73
C ILE A 223 13.06 1.00 -16.93
N LEU A 224 13.08 1.68 -18.08
CA LEU A 224 14.12 2.62 -18.50
C LEU A 224 13.61 4.05 -18.33
N LEU A 225 14.40 4.90 -17.69
CA LEU A 225 13.99 6.26 -17.32
C LEU A 225 15.14 7.26 -17.44
N PRO A 226 14.85 8.56 -17.64
CA PRO A 226 15.87 9.59 -17.78
C PRO A 226 16.70 9.75 -16.50
N ARG A 227 18.03 9.73 -16.66
CA ARG A 227 18.97 10.07 -15.59
C ARG A 227 19.20 11.58 -15.60
N VAL A 228 19.14 12.20 -14.43
CA VAL A 228 19.42 13.62 -14.25
C VAL A 228 20.64 13.83 -13.35
N ALA A 229 21.19 15.05 -13.38
CA ALA A 229 22.20 15.44 -12.42
C ALA A 229 21.60 15.47 -11.01
N PRO A 230 22.38 15.18 -9.96
CA PRO A 230 21.92 15.34 -8.60
C PRO A 230 21.46 16.77 -8.36
N ALA A 231 20.22 16.96 -7.91
CA ALA A 231 19.81 18.25 -7.38
C ALA A 231 20.49 18.43 -6.00
N PRO A 232 20.89 19.67 -5.63
CA PRO A 232 21.35 19.94 -4.28
C PRO A 232 20.21 19.66 -3.31
N VAL A 233 20.28 18.51 -2.64
CA VAL A 233 19.39 18.21 -1.52
C VAL A 233 19.78 19.18 -0.41
N PRO A 234 18.84 19.95 0.18
CA PRO A 234 19.13 20.57 1.47
C PRO A 234 19.63 19.47 2.41
N PRO A 235 20.71 19.70 3.18
CA PRO A 235 21.28 18.67 4.03
C PRO A 235 20.15 18.03 4.83
N PRO A 236 20.08 16.69 4.90
CA PRO A 236 19.08 16.05 5.74
C PRO A 236 19.22 16.67 7.12
N LEU A 237 18.16 17.32 7.61
CA LEU A 237 18.06 17.64 9.03
C LEU A 237 18.46 16.35 9.75
N PRO A 238 19.39 16.41 10.72
CA PRO A 238 19.93 15.22 11.33
C PRO A 238 18.75 14.37 11.75
N MET A 239 18.55 13.26 11.04
CA MET A 239 17.65 12.22 11.47
C MET A 239 18.31 11.72 12.74
N THR A 240 17.92 12.28 13.88
CA THR A 240 18.13 11.66 15.17
C THR A 240 17.68 10.24 14.95
N ALA A 241 18.66 9.32 14.94
CA ALA A 241 18.41 7.90 14.82
C ALA A 241 17.26 7.61 15.76
N ALA A 242 16.09 7.34 15.18
CA ALA A 242 14.97 6.84 15.95
C ALA A 242 15.53 5.55 16.52
N ARG A 243 15.95 5.62 17.77
CA ARG A 243 16.35 4.47 18.56
C ARG A 243 15.25 3.47 18.29
N ALA A 244 15.64 2.28 17.83
CA ALA A 244 14.79 1.12 17.96
C ALA A 244 14.52 1.00 19.46
N SER A 245 13.44 1.63 19.91
CA SER A 245 12.92 1.44 21.24
C SER A 245 12.21 0.09 21.24
N PRO A 246 12.32 -0.65 22.35
CA PRO A 246 12.15 -2.10 22.34
C PRO A 246 10.68 -2.45 22.10
N SER A 247 10.51 -3.63 21.53
CA SER A 247 9.36 -4.50 21.70
C SER A 247 8.71 -4.32 23.08
N GLY A 248 7.42 -3.97 23.11
CA GLY A 248 6.54 -4.37 24.22
C GLY A 248 5.88 -3.30 25.10
N ASP A 249 6.08 -2.00 24.88
CA ASP A 249 5.43 -1.01 25.75
C ASP A 249 4.00 -0.69 25.31
N SER A 250 3.08 -0.89 26.25
CA SER A 250 1.67 -0.54 26.16
C SER A 250 1.46 0.96 25.88
N LEU A 251 0.41 1.30 25.12
CA LEU A 251 -0.05 2.70 24.93
C LEU A 251 -1.10 3.09 26.00
N ALA A 252 -1.01 2.46 27.18
CA ALA A 252 -1.92 2.68 28.29
C ALA A 252 -2.03 4.15 28.68
N GLY A 253 -3.27 4.62 28.86
CA GLY A 253 -3.58 5.99 29.28
C GLY A 253 -3.60 7.02 28.15
N LEU A 254 -3.36 6.60 26.90
CA LEU A 254 -3.59 7.42 25.72
C LEU A 254 -5.08 7.42 25.38
N ARG A 255 -5.65 8.60 25.12
CA ARG A 255 -7.07 8.78 24.80
C ARG A 255 -7.22 9.24 23.36
N VAL A 256 -7.91 8.47 22.54
CA VAL A 256 -8.02 8.74 21.09
C VAL A 256 -9.49 8.91 20.71
N LEU A 257 -9.82 10.06 20.13
CA LEU A 257 -11.12 10.33 19.52
C LEU A 257 -11.14 9.82 18.07
N CYS A 258 -11.92 8.79 17.78
CA CYS A 258 -12.16 8.27 16.44
C CYS A 258 -13.49 8.81 15.89
N VAL A 259 -13.46 9.44 14.73
CA VAL A 259 -14.63 9.99 14.05
C VAL A 259 -14.79 9.33 12.68
N ASP A 260 -15.83 8.53 12.52
CA ASP A 260 -16.20 7.88 11.26
C ASP A 260 -17.72 7.65 11.25
N LYS A 261 -18.36 7.84 10.09
CA LYS A 261 -19.82 7.62 9.94
C LYS A 261 -20.21 6.15 10.07
N ASP A 262 -19.26 5.24 9.80
CA ASP A 262 -19.50 3.81 9.83
C ASP A 262 -19.21 3.21 11.22
N ARG A 263 -20.25 2.64 11.84
CA ARG A 263 -20.14 2.02 13.16
C ARG A 263 -19.24 0.80 13.17
N GLU A 264 -19.18 0.03 12.09
CA GLU A 264 -18.31 -1.15 12.01
C GLU A 264 -16.83 -0.74 12.01
N ILE A 265 -16.50 0.37 11.35
CA ILE A 265 -15.15 0.95 11.39
C ILE A 265 -14.81 1.42 12.80
N LEU A 266 -15.73 2.13 13.48
CA LEU A 266 -15.54 2.57 14.86
C LEU A 266 -15.34 1.40 15.83
N ASP A 267 -16.11 0.33 15.69
CA ASP A 267 -15.99 -0.88 16.52
C ASP A 267 -14.67 -1.62 16.24
N GLY A 268 -14.25 -1.71 14.98
CA GLY A 268 -12.95 -2.24 14.58
C GLY A 268 -11.79 -1.42 15.16
N MET A 269 -11.88 -0.09 15.13
CA MET A 269 -10.91 0.81 15.74
C MET A 269 -10.86 0.64 17.27
N ARG A 270 -12.02 0.54 17.93
CA ARG A 270 -12.10 0.27 19.37
C ARG A 270 -11.44 -1.06 19.74
N ALA A 271 -11.72 -2.11 18.98
CA ALA A 271 -11.12 -3.42 19.20
C ALA A 271 -9.60 -3.40 18.99
N LEU A 272 -9.11 -2.76 17.92
CA LEU A 272 -7.67 -2.69 17.61
C LEU A 272 -6.91 -1.87 18.64
N LEU A 273 -7.35 -0.63 18.89
CA LEU A 273 -6.69 0.30 19.81
C LEU A 273 -6.81 -0.16 21.27
N GLY A 274 -7.94 -0.78 21.65
CA GLY A 274 -8.14 -1.37 22.97
C GLY A 274 -7.13 -2.48 23.28
N ARG A 275 -6.68 -3.25 22.27
CA ARG A 275 -5.57 -4.22 22.45
C ARG A 275 -4.23 -3.57 22.76
N TRP A 276 -4.07 -2.29 22.44
CA TRP A 276 -2.92 -1.48 22.82
C TRP A 276 -3.14 -0.71 24.13
N GLN A 277 -4.26 -0.97 24.83
CA GLN A 277 -4.68 -0.31 26.07
C GLN A 277 -4.96 1.19 25.91
N VAL A 278 -5.27 1.62 24.68
CA VAL A 278 -5.74 2.97 24.38
C VAL A 278 -7.21 3.09 24.76
N GLU A 279 -7.58 4.19 25.41
CA GLU A 279 -8.97 4.54 25.67
C GLU A 279 -9.55 5.21 24.41
N VAL A 280 -10.56 4.57 23.81
CA VAL A 280 -11.11 5.01 22.52
C VAL A 280 -12.44 5.68 22.74
N ILE A 281 -12.50 6.95 22.38
CA ILE A 281 -13.70 7.77 22.34
C ILE A 281 -14.20 7.75 20.90
N THR A 282 -15.48 7.48 20.67
CA THR A 282 -16.02 7.35 19.30
C THR A 282 -17.11 8.37 19.04
N ALA A 283 -17.11 8.95 17.85
CA ALA A 283 -18.16 9.83 17.36
C ALA A 283 -18.53 9.46 15.92
N SER A 284 -19.81 9.48 15.58
CA SER A 284 -20.29 9.20 14.22
C SER A 284 -20.66 10.45 13.43
N THR A 285 -20.64 11.62 14.05
CA THR A 285 -20.97 12.93 13.44
C THR A 285 -20.05 14.02 13.96
N VAL A 286 -20.00 15.16 13.26
CA VAL A 286 -19.19 16.31 13.67
C VAL A 286 -19.66 16.84 15.03
N ASP A 287 -20.97 16.93 15.27
CA ASP A 287 -21.50 17.43 16.52
C ASP A 287 -21.17 16.53 17.71
N GLN A 288 -21.22 15.20 17.52
CA GLN A 288 -20.73 14.27 18.52
C GLN A 288 -19.24 14.45 18.77
N ALA A 289 -18.43 14.62 17.71
CA ALA A 289 -16.99 14.82 17.87
C ALA A 289 -16.69 16.08 18.70
N LEU A 290 -17.41 17.18 18.47
CA LEU A 290 -17.29 18.42 19.24
C LEU A 290 -17.70 18.26 20.70
N GLU A 291 -18.78 17.54 20.99
CA GLU A 291 -19.20 17.25 22.36
C GLU A 291 -18.15 16.40 23.08
N ARG A 292 -17.63 15.38 22.40
CA ARG A 292 -16.63 14.43 22.89
C ARG A 292 -15.24 15.04 23.01
N ALA A 293 -14.95 16.14 22.32
CA ALA A 293 -13.70 16.89 22.49
C ALA A 293 -13.51 17.39 23.94
N ARG A 294 -14.61 17.67 24.65
CA ARG A 294 -14.60 18.06 26.08
C ARG A 294 -14.08 16.96 26.98
N GLU A 295 -14.14 15.72 26.52
CA GLU A 295 -13.56 14.61 27.26
C GLU A 295 -12.03 14.72 27.28
N GLN A 296 -11.36 15.64 26.58
CA GLN A 296 -9.90 15.80 26.54
C GLN A 296 -9.17 14.59 25.94
N PRO A 297 -9.45 14.23 24.66
CA PRO A 297 -8.63 13.27 23.95
C PRO A 297 -7.21 13.82 23.73
N ASP A 298 -6.22 12.93 23.70
CA ASP A 298 -4.84 13.27 23.36
C ASP A 298 -4.63 13.39 21.84
N LEU A 299 -5.37 12.55 21.10
CA LEU A 299 -5.28 12.43 19.66
C LEU A 299 -6.67 12.30 19.05
N MET A 300 -6.81 12.71 17.79
CA MET A 300 -8.02 12.47 17.01
C MET A 300 -7.71 11.83 15.65
N LEU A 301 -8.54 10.88 15.25
CA LEU A 301 -8.51 10.18 13.97
C LEU A 301 -9.85 10.44 13.28
N VAL A 302 -9.83 11.18 12.18
CA VAL A 302 -11.07 11.67 11.53
C VAL A 302 -11.13 11.19 10.10
N ASP A 303 -12.23 10.53 9.72
CA ASP A 303 -12.51 10.21 8.32
C ASP A 303 -12.75 11.47 7.49
N TYR A 304 -12.22 11.50 6.26
CA TYR A 304 -12.41 12.63 5.35
C TYR A 304 -13.87 12.77 4.88
N HIS A 305 -14.61 11.67 4.74
CA HIS A 305 -15.95 11.63 4.15
C HIS A 305 -17.04 11.30 5.18
N LEU A 306 -17.26 12.19 6.14
CA LEU A 306 -18.28 12.03 7.17
C LEU A 306 -19.74 12.16 6.67
N HIS A 307 -19.96 12.62 5.44
CA HIS A 307 -21.31 12.87 4.86
C HIS A 307 -22.16 13.80 5.75
N ASP A 308 -21.51 14.79 6.36
CA ASP A 308 -22.08 15.80 7.25
C ASP A 308 -21.93 17.20 6.60
N ARG A 309 -22.19 18.27 7.35
CA ARG A 309 -22.05 19.68 6.89
C ARG A 309 -20.62 20.09 6.51
N MET A 310 -19.60 19.31 6.92
CA MET A 310 -18.17 19.65 6.80
C MET A 310 -17.37 18.42 6.38
N ASP A 311 -16.25 18.64 5.69
CA ASP A 311 -15.31 17.56 5.40
C ASP A 311 -14.47 17.20 6.64
N GLY A 312 -13.75 16.08 6.59
CA GLY A 312 -12.98 15.62 7.74
C GLY A 312 -11.84 16.55 8.14
N LEU A 313 -11.31 17.37 7.22
CA LEU A 313 -10.25 18.31 7.54
C LEU A 313 -10.80 19.52 8.30
N ASP A 314 -11.93 20.06 7.86
CA ASP A 314 -12.65 21.11 8.57
C ASP A 314 -13.19 20.61 9.91
N THR A 315 -13.52 19.32 10.02
CA THR A 315 -13.90 18.68 11.29
C THR A 315 -12.72 18.65 12.27
N LEU A 316 -11.51 18.32 11.81
CA LEU A 316 -10.29 18.38 12.64
C LEU A 316 -10.10 19.79 13.20
N ASP A 317 -10.24 20.82 12.38
CA ASP A 317 -10.11 22.22 12.80
C ASP A 317 -11.19 22.65 13.80
N ALA A 318 -12.44 22.25 13.56
CA ALA A 318 -13.54 22.56 14.46
C ALA A 318 -13.36 21.92 15.84
N VAL A 319 -12.93 20.65 15.87
CA VAL A 319 -12.62 19.93 17.11
C VAL A 319 -11.42 20.55 17.82
N GLN A 320 -10.37 20.91 17.08
CA GLN A 320 -9.18 21.58 17.62
C GLN A 320 -9.53 22.94 18.25
N ALA A 321 -10.41 23.72 17.62
CA ALA A 321 -10.85 25.02 18.14
C ALA A 321 -11.77 24.91 19.37
N ALA A 322 -12.57 23.85 19.46
CA ALA A 322 -13.47 23.59 20.59
C ALA A 322 -12.77 22.91 21.78
N ALA A 323 -11.59 22.33 21.56
CA ALA A 323 -10.86 21.59 22.57
C ALA A 323 -10.18 22.53 23.59
N PRO A 324 -10.16 22.16 24.89
CA PRO A 324 -9.51 22.96 25.92
C PRO A 324 -7.97 22.93 25.85
N ALA A 325 -7.39 21.99 25.10
CA ALA A 325 -5.96 21.84 24.87
C ALA A 325 -5.70 21.39 23.42
N PRO A 326 -4.50 21.64 22.85
CA PRO A 326 -4.16 21.20 21.51
C PRO A 326 -4.19 19.67 21.39
N ILE A 327 -4.91 19.14 20.40
CA ILE A 327 -5.02 17.71 20.13
C ILE A 327 -4.25 17.40 18.84
N ALA A 328 -3.44 16.35 18.84
CA ALA A 328 -2.79 15.90 17.60
C ALA A 328 -3.80 15.17 16.70
N GLY A 329 -3.95 15.61 15.46
CA GLY A 329 -4.94 15.06 14.53
C GLY A 329 -4.34 14.26 13.37
N ALA A 330 -5.03 13.18 12.97
CA ALA A 330 -4.80 12.52 11.70
C ALA A 330 -6.09 12.39 10.87
N LEU A 331 -5.97 12.71 9.59
CA LEU A 331 -7.03 12.54 8.59
C LEU A 331 -6.92 11.15 7.95
N LEU A 332 -8.00 10.38 7.98
CA LEU A 332 -8.14 9.10 7.31
C LEU A 332 -8.86 9.30 5.97
N THR A 333 -8.27 8.90 4.86
CA THR A 333 -8.89 9.14 3.54
C THR A 333 -8.57 8.06 2.52
N ALA A 334 -9.51 7.75 1.63
CA ALA A 334 -9.25 6.93 0.43
C ALA A 334 -8.59 7.76 -0.70
N ASP A 335 -8.54 9.08 -0.57
CA ASP A 335 -7.92 9.98 -1.54
C ASP A 335 -6.43 10.22 -1.23
N GLY A 336 -5.56 9.63 -2.04
CA GLY A 336 -4.11 9.75 -1.91
C GLY A 336 -3.48 10.93 -2.65
N ARG A 337 -4.26 11.90 -3.17
CA ARG A 337 -3.74 13.08 -3.90
C ARG A 337 -2.77 13.89 -3.04
N ASP A 338 -1.71 14.39 -3.68
CA ASP A 338 -0.66 15.15 -2.97
C ASP A 338 -1.15 16.53 -2.53
N GLU A 339 -2.14 17.12 -3.22
CA GLU A 339 -2.84 18.34 -2.80
C GLU A 339 -3.44 18.20 -1.39
N LEU A 340 -4.17 17.10 -1.14
CA LEU A 340 -4.79 16.86 0.16
C LEU A 340 -3.75 16.55 1.25
N LYS A 341 -2.65 15.87 0.90
CA LYS A 341 -1.52 15.66 1.82
C LYS A 341 -0.85 16.98 2.19
N GLN A 342 -0.66 17.86 1.22
CA GLN A 342 -0.05 19.15 1.43
C GLN A 342 -0.96 20.02 2.30
N LEU A 343 -2.26 20.08 1.99
CA LEU A 343 -3.24 20.83 2.77
C LEU A 343 -3.34 20.32 4.21
N ALA A 344 -3.40 19.01 4.43
CA ALA A 344 -3.41 18.42 5.77
C ALA A 344 -2.13 18.79 6.55
N ARG A 345 -0.96 18.77 5.88
CA ARG A 345 0.32 19.12 6.48
C ARG A 345 0.43 20.61 6.81
N GLU A 346 -0.09 21.48 5.95
CA GLU A 346 -0.16 22.93 6.18
C GLU A 346 -1.02 23.26 7.39
N ARG A 347 -2.10 22.49 7.62
CA ARG A 347 -2.94 22.59 8.84
C ARG A 347 -2.38 21.83 10.05
N GLY A 348 -1.20 21.22 9.93
CA GLY A 348 -0.52 20.52 11.04
C GLY A 348 -0.99 19.09 11.32
N TYR A 349 -1.81 18.51 10.46
CA TYR A 349 -2.33 17.15 10.63
C TYR A 349 -1.57 16.10 9.82
N ARG A 350 -1.61 14.86 10.28
CA ARG A 350 -1.07 13.71 9.54
C ARG A 350 -2.13 13.12 8.62
N LEU A 351 -1.79 12.83 7.36
CA LEU A 351 -2.67 12.07 6.48
C LEU A 351 -2.33 10.57 6.53
N LEU A 352 -3.34 9.73 6.76
CA LEU A 352 -3.27 8.28 6.69
C LEU A 352 -4.24 7.77 5.61
N THR A 353 -3.71 7.05 4.62
CA THR A 353 -4.54 6.51 3.54
C THR A 353 -5.27 5.26 3.99
N LYS A 354 -6.58 5.19 3.72
CA LYS A 354 -7.38 3.97 3.80
C LYS A 354 -6.98 3.02 2.65
N PRO A 355 -6.84 1.70 2.89
CA PRO A 355 -7.07 0.99 4.15
C PRO A 355 -5.97 1.26 5.19
N VAL A 356 -6.38 1.56 6.43
CA VAL A 356 -5.45 1.96 7.50
C VAL A 356 -4.68 0.74 8.00
N LYS A 357 -3.36 0.74 7.78
CA LYS A 357 -2.49 -0.34 8.25
C LYS A 357 -2.24 -0.21 9.76
N PRO A 358 -2.47 -1.26 10.58
CA PRO A 358 -2.25 -1.20 12.03
C PRO A 358 -0.85 -0.75 12.43
N ALA A 359 0.19 -1.14 11.68
CA ALA A 359 1.56 -0.73 11.95
C ALA A 359 1.77 0.79 11.77
N SER A 360 1.19 1.37 10.71
CA SER A 360 1.26 2.83 10.46
C SER A 360 0.50 3.60 11.53
N LEU A 361 -0.66 3.10 11.95
CA LEU A 361 -1.45 3.71 13.00
C LEU A 361 -0.71 3.66 14.35
N ARG A 362 -0.13 2.50 14.71
CA ARG A 362 0.65 2.35 15.93
C ARG A 362 1.85 3.29 15.96
N ALA A 363 2.60 3.41 14.86
CA ALA A 363 3.73 4.32 14.76
C ALA A 363 3.32 5.78 15.00
N PHE A 364 2.17 6.20 14.47
CA PHE A 364 1.62 7.53 14.70
C PHE A 364 1.26 7.76 16.18
N LEU A 365 0.57 6.81 16.83
CA LEU A 365 0.19 6.91 18.24
C LEU A 365 1.40 6.91 19.18
N SER A 366 2.36 6.00 18.95
CA SER A 366 3.58 5.90 19.77
C SER A 366 4.40 7.20 19.76
N ALA A 367 4.53 7.84 18.59
CA ALA A 367 5.27 9.10 18.47
C ALA A 367 4.71 10.23 19.35
N HIS A 368 3.39 10.23 19.59
CA HIS A 368 2.72 11.25 20.40
C HIS A 368 2.58 10.85 21.87
N HIS A 369 2.48 9.55 22.16
CA HIS A 369 2.51 9.03 23.53
C HIS A 369 3.85 9.33 24.23
N ASP A 370 4.97 9.18 23.53
CA ASP A 370 6.31 9.46 24.08
C ASP A 370 6.54 10.96 24.32
N ALA A 371 5.85 11.83 23.56
CA ALA A 371 5.89 13.28 23.76
C ALA A 371 5.10 13.72 25.01
N LYS A 372 4.06 12.99 25.40
CA LYS A 372 3.24 13.26 26.60
C LYS A 372 3.91 12.80 27.91
N LYS A 373 4.80 11.80 27.85
CA LYS A 373 5.57 11.32 29.02
C LYS A 373 6.77 12.19 29.38
N ARG A 374 7.18 13.10 28.49
CA ARG A 374 8.26 14.07 28.73
C ARG A 374 7.66 15.39 29.21
#